data_AF-A0A2K1JLM2-F1
#
_entry.id   AF-A0A2K1JLM2-F1
#
_cell.length_a   1.000
_cell.length_b   1.000
_cell.length_c   1.000
_cell.angle_alpha   90.00
_cell.angle_beta   90.00
_cell.angle_gamma   90.00
#
_symmetry.space_group_name_H-M   'P 1'
#
loop_
_entity.id
_entity.type
_entity.pdbx_description
1 polymer ?
#
loop_
_entity_poly.entity_id
_entity_poly.type
_entity_poly.pdbx_seq_one_letter_code
_entity_poly.pdbx_strand_id
1 'polypeptide(L)'
;MQEVLAPKRMKFAAQLTANEMDCMMNSIYRDCTQNPYAAIEINKKFRMLTVNFIARMVLSNRYFSNDPEEENEETAEFKYVINEQFFLLGAIFPADSFSFLKPFDMGGLEKCTLVLFPHF
;
A
#
# COMPACT_ATOMS: atom_id res chain seq x y z
N MET A 1 6.69 18.04 -5.39
CA MET A 1 7.07 16.61 -5.34
C MET A 1 8.55 16.39 -5.00
N GLN A 2 9.50 17.18 -5.53
CA GLN A 2 10.94 17.00 -5.24
C GLN A 2 11.36 17.19 -3.77
N GLU A 3 10.64 17.97 -2.97
CA GLU A 3 11.00 18.21 -1.56
C GLU A 3 10.88 16.97 -0.66
N VAL A 4 10.02 16.01 -1.01
CA VAL A 4 9.82 14.77 -0.24
C VAL A 4 11.08 13.90 -0.26
N LEU A 5 11.79 13.89 -1.38
CA LEU A 5 13.02 13.12 -1.59
C LEU A 5 14.29 13.95 -1.36
N ALA A 6 14.16 15.14 -0.75
CA ALA A 6 15.33 15.96 -0.44
C ALA A 6 16.30 15.21 0.49
N PRO A 7 17.63 15.44 0.40
CA PRO A 7 18.64 14.69 1.15
C PRO A 7 18.41 14.64 2.67
N LYS A 8 17.84 15.72 3.23
CA LYS A 8 17.47 15.80 4.65
C LYS A 8 16.36 14.82 5.02
N ARG A 9 15.33 14.69 4.16
CA ARG A 9 14.21 13.75 4.34
C ARG A 9 14.62 12.31 4.02
N MET A 10 15.58 12.11 3.12
CA MET A 10 16.17 10.79 2.86
C MET A 10 16.89 10.21 4.09
N LYS A 11 17.64 11.03 4.85
CA LYS A 11 18.25 10.58 6.12
C LYS A 11 17.19 10.17 7.15
N PHE A 12 16.10 10.91 7.24
CA PHE A 12 14.96 10.58 8.09
C PHE A 12 14.27 9.29 7.62
N ALA A 13 14.06 9.14 6.31
CA ALA A 13 13.52 7.94 5.70
C ALA A 13 14.36 6.70 6.04
N ALA A 14 15.70 6.78 5.97
CA ALA A 14 16.57 5.66 6.34
C ALA A 14 16.36 5.18 7.80
N GLN A 15 16.16 6.11 8.75
CA GLN A 15 15.85 5.76 10.14
C GLN A 15 14.45 5.13 10.25
N LEU A 16 13.47 5.65 9.51
CA LEU A 16 12.13 5.06 9.46
C LEU A 16 12.13 3.66 8.86
N THR A 17 12.96 3.39 7.85
CA THR A 17 13.09 2.06 7.22
C THR A 17 13.53 1.02 8.24
N ALA A 18 14.51 1.34 9.09
CA ALA A 18 14.98 0.42 10.13
C ALA A 18 13.85 0.09 11.12
N ASN A 19 13.15 1.11 11.63
CA ASN A 19 12.04 0.92 12.56
C ASN A 19 10.89 0.09 11.94
N GLU A 20 10.61 0.29 10.65
CA GLU A 20 9.60 -0.48 9.93
C GLU A 20 10.02 -1.94 9.70
N MET A 21 11.29 -2.18 9.37
CA MET A 21 11.85 -3.53 9.27
C MET A 21 11.77 -4.27 10.60
N ASP A 22 12.12 -3.62 11.71
CA ASP A 22 12.01 -4.20 13.05
C ASP A 22 10.55 -4.55 13.38
N CYS A 23 9.60 -3.69 13.04
CA CYS A 23 8.18 -3.97 13.24
C CYS A 23 7.70 -5.16 12.40
N MET A 24 8.16 -5.27 11.15
CA MET A 24 7.87 -6.43 10.30
C MET A 24 8.46 -7.72 10.90
N MET A 25 9.72 -7.69 11.35
CA MET A 25 10.38 -8.84 11.96
C MET A 25 9.69 -9.29 13.25
N ASN A 26 9.31 -8.34 14.11
CA ASN A 26 8.55 -8.63 15.34
C ASN A 26 7.18 -9.24 15.01
N SER A 27 6.50 -8.76 13.96
CA SER A 27 5.26 -9.36 13.50
C SER A 27 5.46 -10.79 13.01
N ILE A 28 6.49 -11.05 12.20
CA ILE A 28 6.81 -12.39 11.70
C ILE A 28 7.13 -13.32 12.88
N TYR A 29 7.95 -12.87 13.82
CA TYR A 29 8.29 -13.63 15.01
C TYR A 29 7.05 -13.99 15.84
N ARG A 30 6.12 -13.04 16.02
CA ARG A 30 4.86 -13.27 16.71
C ARG A 30 3.99 -14.30 15.98
N ASP A 31 3.88 -14.19 14.66
CA ASP A 31 3.09 -15.14 13.87
C ASP A 31 3.69 -16.56 13.92
N CYS A 32 5.03 -16.67 13.85
CA CYS A 32 5.75 -17.94 14.03
C CYS A 32 5.55 -18.54 15.44
N THR A 33 5.57 -17.72 16.49
CA THR A 33 5.42 -18.22 17.86
C THR A 33 3.98 -18.65 18.18
N GLN A 34 2.99 -17.93 17.64
CA GLN A 34 1.58 -18.31 17.78
C GLN A 34 1.21 -19.53 16.93
N ASN A 35 1.80 -19.67 15.74
CA ASN A 35 1.54 -20.78 14.82
C ASN A 35 2.85 -21.32 14.20
N PRO A 36 3.58 -22.20 14.91
CA PRO A 36 4.92 -22.65 14.50
C PRO A 36 5.03 -23.36 13.15
N TYR A 37 3.91 -23.88 12.65
CA TYR A 37 3.84 -24.64 11.39
C TYR A 37 3.03 -23.92 10.31
N ALA A 38 2.53 -22.71 10.58
CA ALA A 38 1.77 -21.96 9.58
C ALA A 38 2.71 -21.36 8.53
N ALA A 39 2.31 -21.47 7.27
CA ALA A 39 2.98 -20.75 6.19
C ALA A 39 2.80 -19.24 6.38
N ILE A 40 3.88 -18.48 6.24
CA ILE A 40 3.83 -17.02 6.26
C ILE A 40 3.85 -16.51 4.83
N GLU A 41 2.86 -15.69 4.48
CA GLU A 41 2.85 -14.97 3.22
C GLU A 41 3.85 -13.82 3.26
N ILE A 42 5.11 -14.11 2.93
CA ILE A 42 6.21 -13.13 2.90
C ILE A 42 5.86 -11.94 1.97
N ASN A 43 5.22 -12.21 0.83
CA ASN A 43 4.76 -11.16 -0.09
C ASN A 43 3.79 -10.18 0.58
N LYS A 44 2.87 -10.67 1.41
CA LYS A 44 1.94 -9.82 2.16
C LYS A 44 2.69 -8.94 3.17
N LYS A 45 3.68 -9.50 3.87
CA LYS A 45 4.53 -8.74 4.81
C LYS A 45 5.32 -7.64 4.11
N PHE A 46 5.96 -7.94 2.98
CA PHE A 46 6.68 -6.93 2.19
C PHE A 46 5.76 -5.85 1.62
N ARG A 47 4.54 -6.22 1.18
CA ARG A 47 3.54 -5.25 0.71
C ARG A 47 3.18 -4.28 1.82
N MET A 48 2.87 -4.77 3.03
CA MET A 48 2.55 -3.93 4.19
C MET A 48 3.73 -3.03 4.59
N LEU A 49 4.95 -3.58 4.62
CA LEU A 49 6.18 -2.83 4.91
C LEU A 49 6.37 -1.67 3.92
N THR A 50 6.25 -1.94 2.62
CA THR A 50 6.48 -0.95 1.56
C THR A 50 5.45 0.17 1.62
N VAL A 51 4.17 -0.17 1.79
CA VAL A 51 3.11 0.83 1.89
C VAL A 51 3.26 1.69 3.14
N ASN A 52 3.54 1.10 4.31
CA ASN A 52 3.78 1.85 5.54
C ASN A 52 4.99 2.77 5.42
N PHE A 53 6.07 2.30 4.80
CA PHE A 53 7.26 3.11 4.58
C PHE A 53 6.95 4.35 3.74
N ILE A 54 6.28 4.17 2.59
CA ILE A 54 5.88 5.27 1.71
C ILE A 54 4.89 6.19 2.41
N ALA A 55 3.86 5.65 3.06
CA ALA A 55 2.87 6.43 3.78
C ALA A 55 3.50 7.26 4.89
N ARG A 56 4.47 6.72 5.64
CA ARG A 56 5.19 7.48 6.66
C ARG A 56 6.15 8.51 6.07
N MET A 57 6.71 8.27 4.88
CA MET A 57 7.51 9.28 4.18
C MET A 57 6.68 10.48 3.71
N VAL A 58 5.46 10.22 3.22
CA VAL A 58 4.62 11.24 2.57
C VAL A 58 3.63 11.87 3.56
N LEU A 59 2.90 11.03 4.29
CA LEU A 59 1.82 11.40 5.20
C LEU A 59 2.26 11.44 6.67
N SER A 60 3.47 10.95 6.98
CA SER A 60 3.99 10.82 8.36
C SER A 60 3.21 9.87 9.28
N ASN A 61 2.23 9.12 8.73
CA ASN A 61 1.38 8.17 9.46
C ASN A 61 1.69 6.71 9.07
N ARG A 62 1.34 5.77 9.96
CA ARG A 62 1.37 4.32 9.71
C ARG A 62 -0.07 3.82 9.57
N TYR A 63 -0.36 3.06 8.52
CA TYR A 63 -1.73 2.64 8.20
C TYR A 63 -1.95 1.12 8.25
N PHE A 64 -0.88 0.34 8.11
CA PHE A 64 -0.92 -1.12 8.26
C PHE A 64 -0.32 -1.51 9.60
N SER A 65 -1.16 -1.55 10.62
CA SER A 65 -0.83 -2.11 11.93
C SER A 65 -1.40 -3.52 12.08
N ASN A 66 -0.80 -4.32 12.95
CA ASN A 66 -1.39 -5.58 13.40
C ASN A 66 -2.07 -5.44 14.77
N ASP A 67 -2.20 -4.21 15.28
CA ASP A 67 -2.97 -3.91 16.47
C ASP A 67 -4.40 -3.54 16.06
N PRO A 68 -5.41 -4.32 16.46
CA PRO A 68 -6.81 -4.01 16.16
C PRO A 68 -7.29 -2.72 16.83
N GLU A 69 -6.63 -2.24 17.88
CA GLU A 69 -6.97 -0.96 18.52
C GLU A 69 -6.50 0.26 17.70
N GLU A 70 -5.55 0.06 16.79
CA GLU A 70 -5.08 1.09 15.85
C GLU A 70 -5.93 1.14 14.56
N GLU A 71 -6.92 0.25 14.40
CA GLU A 71 -7.81 0.22 13.25
C GLU A 71 -8.98 1.21 13.44
N ASN A 72 -8.85 2.39 12.85
CA ASN A 72 -9.88 3.41 12.77
C ASN A 72 -10.45 3.54 11.34
N GLU A 73 -11.49 4.36 11.16
CA GLU A 73 -12.13 4.59 9.86
C GLU A 73 -11.13 5.04 8.78
N GLU A 74 -10.21 5.96 9.12
CA GLU A 74 -9.17 6.45 8.20
C GLU A 74 -8.24 5.33 7.72
N THR A 75 -7.78 4.45 8.63
CA THR A 75 -6.94 3.31 8.27
C THR A 75 -7.68 2.27 7.44
N ALA A 76 -8.97 2.05 7.70
CA ALA A 76 -9.79 1.16 6.89
C ALA A 76 -9.95 1.70 5.46
N GLU A 77 -10.25 3.00 5.32
CA GLU A 77 -10.37 3.69 4.04
C GLU A 77 -9.05 3.67 3.27
N PHE A 78 -7.93 3.99 3.94
CA PHE A 78 -6.61 3.95 3.32
C PHE A 78 -6.24 2.56 2.82
N LYS A 79 -6.50 1.51 3.61
CA LYS A 79 -6.27 0.12 3.19
C LYS A 79 -7.12 -0.24 1.98
N TYR A 80 -8.37 0.20 1.93
CA TYR A 80 -9.26 -0.01 0.79
C TYR A 80 -8.70 0.64 -0.48
N VAL A 81 -8.41 1.95 -0.42
CA VAL A 81 -7.88 2.73 -1.55
C VAL A 81 -6.56 2.13 -2.06
N ILE A 82 -5.64 1.78 -1.18
CA ILE A 82 -4.35 1.21 -1.60
C ILE A 82 -4.53 -0.16 -2.28
N ASN A 83 -5.42 -1.02 -1.77
CA ASN A 83 -5.67 -2.32 -2.39
C ASN A 83 -6.30 -2.19 -3.77
N GLU A 84 -7.31 -1.32 -3.92
CA GLU A 84 -7.92 -1.01 -5.21
C GLU A 84 -6.89 -0.42 -6.18
N GLN A 85 -6.03 0.49 -5.70
CA GLN A 85 -4.98 1.06 -6.53
C GLN A 85 -3.99 0.00 -7.05
N PHE A 86 -3.56 -0.94 -6.19
CA PHE A 86 -2.68 -2.02 -6.64
C PHE A 86 -3.37 -2.97 -7.62
N PHE A 87 -4.67 -3.21 -7.44
CA PHE A 87 -5.45 -4.00 -8.39
C PHE A 87 -5.51 -3.31 -9.76
N LEU A 88 -5.82 -2.01 -9.78
CA LEU A 88 -5.87 -1.22 -11.02
C LEU A 88 -4.51 -1.11 -11.69
N LEU A 89 -3.42 -0.90 -10.94
CA LEU A 89 -2.05 -0.88 -11.49
C LEU A 89 -1.62 -2.20 -12.13
N GLY A 90 -2.15 -3.32 -11.65
CA GLY A 90 -1.89 -4.65 -12.21
C GLY A 90 -2.83 -5.03 -13.36
N ALA A 91 -3.92 -4.27 -13.55
CA ALA A 91 -4.89 -4.54 -14.60
C ALA A 91 -4.38 -4.01 -15.95
N ILE A 92 -4.62 -4.78 -17.01
CA ILE A 92 -4.38 -4.33 -18.38
C ILE A 92 -5.62 -3.55 -18.81
N PHE A 93 -5.44 -2.29 -19.20
CA PHE A 93 -6.48 -1.49 -19.82
C PHE A 93 -6.42 -1.68 -21.34
N PRO A 94 -7.35 -2.41 -21.97
CA PRO A 94 -7.34 -2.61 -23.42
C PRO A 94 -7.45 -1.28 -24.18
N ALA A 95 -8.11 -0.31 -23.56
CA ALA A 95 -8.25 1.06 -24.04
C ALA A 95 -6.92 1.81 -24.18
N ASP A 96 -5.89 1.47 -23.38
CA ASP A 96 -4.55 2.06 -23.48
C ASP A 96 -3.83 1.62 -24.77
N SER A 97 -4.13 0.41 -25.25
CA SER A 97 -3.60 -0.12 -26.51
C SER A 97 -4.49 0.18 -27.71
N PHE A 98 -5.81 0.21 -27.52
CA PHE A 98 -6.81 0.39 -28.58
C PHE A 98 -7.83 1.46 -28.18
N SER A 99 -7.61 2.69 -28.63
CA SER A 99 -8.42 3.85 -28.21
C SER A 99 -9.91 3.76 -28.56
N PHE A 100 -10.30 2.91 -29.53
CA PHE A 100 -11.71 2.70 -29.89
C PHE A 100 -12.46 1.83 -28.86
N LEU A 101 -11.76 1.17 -27.93
CA LEU A 101 -12.37 0.38 -26.85
C LEU A 101 -12.81 1.22 -25.64
N LYS A 102 -12.42 2.50 -25.56
CA LYS A 102 -12.78 3.41 -24.46
C LYS A 102 -14.29 3.45 -24.15
N PRO A 103 -15.20 3.62 -25.13
CA PRO A 103 -16.63 3.69 -24.83
C PRO A 103 -17.22 2.40 -24.26
N PHE A 104 -16.52 1.27 -24.42
CA PHE A 104 -16.99 -0.04 -23.97
C PHE A 104 -16.62 -0.33 -22.51
N ASP A 105 -15.65 0.38 -21.91
CA ASP A 105 -15.22 0.21 -20.52
C ASP A 105 -15.14 -1.27 -20.11
N MET A 106 -14.36 -2.05 -20.89
CA MET A 106 -14.27 -3.50 -20.72
C MET A 106 -13.72 -3.84 -19.33
N GLY A 107 -14.60 -4.36 -18.46
CA GLY A 107 -14.25 -4.73 -17.09
C GLY A 107 -14.51 -3.64 -16.04
N GLY A 108 -15.09 -2.49 -16.40
CA GLY A 108 -15.44 -1.43 -15.44
C GLY A 108 -14.25 -0.69 -14.84
N LEU A 109 -13.03 -0.94 -15.35
CA LEU A 109 -11.79 -0.44 -14.77
C LEU A 109 -11.68 1.09 -14.87
N GLU A 110 -12.22 1.72 -15.93
CA GLU A 110 -12.23 3.18 -16.04
C GLU A 110 -13.12 3.80 -14.96
N LYS A 111 -14.28 3.19 -14.69
CA LYS A 111 -15.19 3.64 -13.62
C LYS A 111 -14.59 3.49 -12.24
N CYS A 112 -13.96 2.35 -11.94
CA CYS A 112 -13.28 2.15 -10.66
C CYS A 112 -12.15 3.18 -10.46
N THR A 113 -11.40 3.48 -11.52
CA THR A 113 -10.36 4.52 -11.49
C THR A 113 -10.93 5.91 -11.19
N LEU A 114 -12.06 6.28 -11.82
CA LEU A 114 -12.73 7.56 -11.56
C LEU A 114 -13.28 7.68 -10.13
N VAL A 115 -13.75 6.58 -9.54
CA VAL A 115 -14.19 6.55 -8.14
C VAL A 115 -13.02 6.76 -7.19
N LEU A 116 -11.87 6.14 -7.46
CA LEU A 116 -10.67 6.31 -6.65
C LEU A 116 -9.97 7.67 -6.83
N PHE A 117 -10.01 8.24 -8.03
CA PHE A 117 -9.36 9.51 -8.39
C PHE A 117 -10.33 10.46 -9.09
N PRO A 118 -11.28 11.06 -8.37
CA PRO A 118 -12.33 11.88 -8.98
C PRO A 118 -11.84 13.23 -9.53
N HIS A 119 -10.59 13.61 -9.26
CA HIS A 119 -10.00 14.90 -9.65
C HIS A 119 -8.86 14.79 -10.69
N PHE A 120 -8.70 13.62 -11.32
CA PHE A 120 -7.77 13.41 -12.43
C PHE A 120 -8.50 13.18 -13.75
#